data_AF-A0A9Q0WG77-F1
#
_entry.id   AF-A0A9Q0WG77-F1
#
_cell.length_a   1.000
_cell.length_b   1.000
_cell.length_c   1.000
_cell.angle_alpha   90.00
_cell.angle_beta   90.00
_cell.angle_gamma   90.00
#
_symmetry.space_group_name_H-M   'P 1'
#
loop_
_entity.id
_entity.type
_entity.pdbx_description
1 polymer ?
#
loop_
_entity_poly.entity_id
_entity_poly.type
_entity_poly.pdbx_seq_one_letter_code
_entity_poly.pdbx_strand_id
1 'polypeptide(L)'
;MGMLSEQIQNPTAIMIARTAVAQDDISGDGTRSTVIFIGELMKQSERYIDEGMHPRVLVDGFEIAKRATVHFLENFKTPVVMGDEPDREILKMVARTTIRTKLYEALADQLTDIVVNSVLCIRKPEEAIDLFMVEIMHMRHKFDVDTRLVS
;
A
#
# COMPACT_ATOMS: atom_id res chain seq x y z
N MET A 1 6.06 -13.62 -8.76
CA MET A 1 5.00 -14.17 -9.64
C MET A 1 4.79 -15.68 -9.50
N GLY A 2 5.81 -16.51 -9.24
CA GLY A 2 5.67 -17.97 -9.19
C GLY A 2 4.87 -18.57 -8.01
N MET A 3 4.97 -18.02 -6.79
CA MET A 3 4.38 -18.68 -5.61
C MET A 3 2.85 -18.51 -5.47
N LEU A 4 2.27 -17.40 -5.96
CA LEU A 4 0.82 -17.16 -5.86
C LEU A 4 0.02 -17.91 -6.95
N SER A 5 0.63 -18.16 -8.11
CA SER A 5 -0.04 -18.86 -9.22
C SER A 5 -0.13 -20.37 -9.03
N GLU A 6 0.75 -20.99 -8.24
CA GLU A 6 0.78 -22.44 -8.08
C GLU A 6 -0.29 -23.00 -7.14
N GLN A 7 -0.88 -22.16 -6.27
CA GLN A 7 -1.87 -22.62 -5.27
C GLN A 7 -3.32 -22.26 -5.61
N ILE A 8 -3.55 -21.29 -6.50
CA ILE A 8 -4.89 -20.80 -6.83
C ILE A 8 -5.35 -21.40 -8.16
N GLN A 9 -6.34 -22.30 -8.11
CA GLN A 9 -6.87 -22.95 -9.32
C GLN A 9 -8.02 -22.16 -9.99
N ASN A 10 -8.72 -21.31 -9.24
CA ASN A 10 -9.86 -20.56 -9.77
C ASN A 10 -9.40 -19.37 -10.65
N PRO A 11 -9.80 -19.29 -11.94
CA PRO A 11 -9.39 -18.20 -12.84
C PRO A 11 -9.75 -16.79 -12.34
N THR A 12 -10.91 -16.62 -11.72
CA THR A 12 -11.34 -15.35 -11.13
C THR A 12 -10.45 -14.97 -9.95
N ALA A 13 -10.10 -15.94 -9.11
CA ALA A 13 -9.19 -15.71 -7.99
C ALA A 13 -7.77 -15.37 -8.47
N ILE A 14 -7.32 -15.93 -9.61
CA ILE A 14 -6.06 -15.53 -10.25
C ILE A 14 -6.10 -14.06 -10.69
N MET A 15 -7.21 -13.59 -11.27
CA MET A 15 -7.36 -12.18 -11.63
C MET A 15 -7.30 -11.24 -10.42
N ILE A 16 -7.95 -11.62 -9.32
CA ILE A 16 -7.90 -10.85 -8.06
C ILE A 16 -6.47 -10.84 -7.51
N ALA A 17 -5.79 -11.99 -7.50
CA ALA A 17 -4.41 -12.09 -7.05
C ALA A 17 -3.46 -11.22 -7.89
N ARG A 18 -3.63 -11.20 -9.22
CA ARG A 18 -2.87 -10.30 -10.10
C ARG A 18 -3.11 -8.82 -9.79
N THR A 19 -4.33 -8.45 -9.44
CA THR A 19 -4.67 -7.07 -9.05
C THR A 19 -3.96 -6.69 -7.75
N ALA A 20 -3.89 -7.61 -6.78
CA ALA A 20 -3.14 -7.39 -5.54
C ALA A 20 -1.63 -7.24 -5.80
N VAL A 21 -1.04 -8.05 -6.69
CA VAL A 21 0.38 -7.92 -7.08
C VAL A 21 0.63 -6.57 -7.76
N ALA A 22 -0.24 -6.13 -8.67
CA ALA A 22 -0.10 -4.81 -9.30
C ALA A 22 -0.18 -3.66 -8.29
N GLN A 23 -1.00 -3.80 -7.23
CA GLN A 23 -1.07 -2.83 -6.14
C GLN A 23 0.24 -2.79 -5.33
N ASP A 24 0.85 -3.96 -5.10
CA ASP A 24 2.15 -4.08 -4.43
C ASP A 24 3.26 -3.39 -5.25
N ASP A 25 3.29 -3.64 -6.56
CA ASP A 25 4.30 -3.09 -7.46
C ASP A 25 4.23 -1.54 -7.57
N ILE A 26 3.03 -0.95 -7.53
CA ILE A 26 2.83 0.49 -7.69
C ILE A 26 2.94 1.24 -6.36
N SER A 27 2.31 0.71 -5.30
CA SER A 27 2.15 1.44 -4.03
C SER A 27 2.92 0.81 -2.86
N GLY A 28 3.25 -0.49 -2.93
CA GLY A 28 3.93 -1.22 -1.85
C GLY A 28 3.10 -1.46 -0.58
N ASP A 29 1.83 -1.03 -0.52
CA ASP A 29 0.92 -1.28 0.59
C ASP A 29 -0.54 -1.39 0.10
N GLY A 30 -1.42 -1.90 0.97
CA GLY A 30 -2.86 -1.98 0.69
C GLY A 30 -3.32 -3.20 -0.12
N THR A 31 -2.42 -4.13 -0.42
CA THR A 31 -2.74 -5.38 -1.16
C THR A 31 -3.91 -6.15 -0.55
N ARG A 32 -3.93 -6.30 0.79
CA ARG A 32 -5.03 -6.96 1.51
C ARG A 32 -6.34 -6.20 1.40
N SER A 33 -6.29 -4.88 1.58
CA SER A 33 -7.46 -4.01 1.49
C SER A 33 -8.08 -4.06 0.10
N THR A 34 -7.28 -4.07 -0.96
CA THR A 34 -7.75 -4.22 -2.34
C THR A 34 -8.53 -5.52 -2.55
N VAL A 35 -8.02 -6.65 -2.05
CA VAL A 35 -8.72 -7.95 -2.17
C VAL A 35 -10.05 -7.94 -1.44
N ILE A 36 -10.08 -7.42 -0.20
CA ILE A 36 -11.30 -7.31 0.60
C ILE A 36 -12.31 -6.37 -0.07
N PHE A 37 -11.82 -5.24 -0.61
CA PHE A 37 -12.65 -4.26 -1.29
C PHE A 37 -13.32 -4.84 -2.54
N ILE A 38 -12.58 -5.58 -3.37
CA ILE A 38 -13.14 -6.28 -4.53
C ILE A 38 -14.20 -7.29 -4.08
N GLY A 39 -13.92 -8.08 -3.04
CA GLY A 39 -14.86 -9.07 -2.51
C GLY A 39 -16.18 -8.45 -2.05
N GLU A 40 -16.12 -7.33 -1.33
CA GLU A 40 -17.33 -6.65 -0.86
C GLU A 40 -18.11 -5.99 -2.01
N LEU A 41 -17.43 -5.38 -2.99
CA LEU A 41 -18.08 -4.84 -4.19
C LEU A 41 -18.83 -5.93 -4.98
N MET A 42 -18.22 -7.11 -5.14
CA MET A 42 -18.85 -8.24 -5.82
C MET A 42 -20.06 -8.75 -5.03
N LYS A 43 -19.95 -8.87 -3.71
CA LYS A 43 -21.06 -9.29 -2.84
C LYS A 43 -22.25 -8.33 -2.89
N GLN A 44 -22.01 -7.01 -2.91
CA GLN A 44 -23.10 -6.04 -3.09
C GLN A 44 -23.70 -6.11 -4.50
N SER A 45 -22.86 -6.36 -5.52
CA SER A 45 -23.32 -6.50 -6.90
C SER A 45 -24.23 -7.72 -7.08
N GLU A 46 -23.89 -8.86 -6.46
CA GLU A 46 -24.67 -10.10 -6.49
C GLU A 46 -26.13 -9.86 -6.05
N ARG A 47 -26.34 -9.10 -4.96
CA ARG A 47 -27.68 -8.76 -4.47
C ARG A 47 -28.55 -8.04 -5.50
N TYR A 48 -27.98 -7.06 -6.20
CA TYR A 48 -28.72 -6.31 -7.23
C TYR A 48 -28.95 -7.14 -8.50
N ILE A 49 -28.02 -8.05 -8.81
CA ILE A 49 -28.19 -8.99 -9.93
C ILE A 49 -29.35 -9.96 -9.63
N ASP A 50 -29.44 -10.45 -8.39
CA ASP A 50 -30.55 -11.31 -7.94
C ASP A 50 -31.92 -10.60 -8.00
N GLU A 51 -31.94 -9.28 -7.80
CA GLU A 51 -33.13 -8.43 -7.97
C GLU A 51 -33.47 -8.16 -9.46
N GLY A 52 -32.70 -8.68 -10.40
CA GLY A 52 -32.94 -8.58 -11.84
C GLY A 52 -32.22 -7.42 -12.53
N MET A 53 -31.28 -6.75 -11.85
CA MET A 53 -30.49 -5.67 -12.46
C MET A 53 -29.47 -6.24 -13.46
N HIS A 54 -29.43 -5.67 -14.67
CA HIS A 54 -28.43 -6.08 -15.66
C HIS A 54 -27.02 -5.67 -15.20
N PRO A 55 -26.01 -6.58 -15.17
CA PRO A 55 -24.67 -6.29 -14.65
C PRO A 55 -23.99 -5.07 -15.27
N ARG A 56 -24.30 -4.76 -16.54
CA ARG A 56 -23.79 -3.55 -17.21
C ARG A 56 -24.14 -2.25 -16.47
N VAL A 57 -25.35 -2.17 -15.91
CA VAL A 57 -25.81 -0.98 -15.16
C VAL A 57 -24.97 -0.77 -13.90
N LEU A 58 -24.60 -1.86 -13.21
CA LEU A 58 -23.73 -1.80 -12.03
C LEU A 58 -22.32 -1.32 -12.41
N VAL A 59 -21.76 -1.82 -13.52
CA VAL A 59 -20.44 -1.38 -14.01
C VAL A 59 -20.46 0.11 -14.34
N ASP A 60 -21.48 0.60 -15.05
CA ASP A 60 -21.59 2.02 -15.38
C ASP A 60 -21.76 2.87 -14.09
N GLY A 61 -22.50 2.37 -13.10
CA GLY A 61 -22.64 2.97 -11.78
C GLY A 61 -21.31 3.07 -11.02
N PHE A 62 -20.51 2.00 -11.01
CA PHE A 62 -19.19 2.01 -10.39
C PHE A 62 -18.22 2.99 -11.07
N GLU A 63 -18.30 3.15 -12.38
CA GLU A 63 -17.46 4.12 -13.10
C GLU A 63 -17.83 5.57 -12.77
N ILE A 64 -19.11 5.86 -12.55
CA ILE A 64 -19.57 7.16 -12.05
C ILE A 64 -19.09 7.38 -10.61
N ALA A 65 -19.28 6.38 -9.74
CA ALA A 65 -18.86 6.45 -8.34
C ALA A 65 -17.34 6.66 -8.22
N LYS A 66 -16.54 5.92 -8.99
CA LYS A 66 -15.07 6.07 -9.03
C LYS A 66 -14.66 7.52 -9.34
N ARG A 67 -15.24 8.12 -10.38
CA ARG A 67 -14.92 9.50 -10.78
C ARG A 67 -15.27 10.50 -9.67
N ALA A 68 -16.44 10.35 -9.04
CA ALA A 68 -16.84 11.20 -7.93
C ALA A 68 -15.90 11.05 -6.72
N THR A 69 -15.53 9.81 -6.37
CA THR A 69 -14.61 9.52 -5.26
C THR A 69 -13.22 10.11 -5.51
N VAL A 70 -12.66 9.95 -6.71
CA VAL A 70 -11.35 10.55 -7.05
C VAL A 70 -11.42 12.07 -6.96
N HIS A 71 -12.48 12.69 -7.49
CA HIS A 71 -12.66 14.13 -7.38
C HIS A 71 -12.76 14.60 -5.91
N PHE A 72 -13.46 13.84 -5.07
CA PHE A 72 -13.52 14.13 -3.64
C PHE A 72 -12.15 14.01 -2.97
N LEU A 73 -11.37 12.96 -3.26
CA LEU A 73 -10.03 12.75 -2.70
C LEU A 73 -9.06 13.90 -3.07
N GLU A 74 -9.17 14.43 -4.28
CA GLU A 74 -8.39 15.60 -4.72
C GLU A 74 -8.66 16.86 -3.90
N ASN A 75 -9.91 17.05 -3.45
CA ASN A 75 -10.31 18.17 -2.60
C ASN A 75 -10.03 17.90 -1.11
N PHE A 76 -10.02 16.64 -0.70
CA PHE A 76 -9.85 16.23 0.70
C PHE A 76 -8.38 16.15 1.13
N LYS A 77 -7.46 15.91 0.18
CA LYS A 77 -6.02 15.78 0.50
C LYS A 77 -5.45 17.08 1.07
N THR A 78 -4.61 16.94 2.09
CA THR A 78 -3.84 18.06 2.65
C THR A 78 -2.46 18.09 2.00
N PRO A 79 -2.02 19.22 1.42
CA PRO A 79 -0.68 19.32 0.85
C PRO A 79 0.38 19.22 1.96
N VAL A 80 1.43 18.44 1.70
CA VAL A 80 2.58 18.29 2.60
C VAL A 80 3.78 18.99 1.98
N VAL A 81 4.54 19.71 2.79
CA VAL A 81 5.76 20.40 2.35
C VAL A 81 6.85 19.36 2.08
N MET A 82 7.21 19.23 0.80
CA MET A 82 8.23 18.30 0.30
C MET A 82 9.37 19.05 -0.41
N GLY A 83 9.76 20.22 0.11
CA GLY A 83 10.86 21.04 -0.41
C GLY A 83 12.25 20.48 -0.07
N ASP A 84 13.27 21.33 -0.06
CA ASP A 84 14.64 20.92 0.30
C ASP A 84 14.69 20.27 1.70
N GLU A 85 13.93 20.80 2.65
CA GLU A 85 13.70 20.21 3.97
C GLU A 85 12.27 19.67 4.08
N PRO A 86 12.06 18.35 3.95
CA PRO A 86 10.74 17.75 4.09
C PRO A 86 10.36 17.64 5.57
N ASP A 87 9.07 17.72 5.86
CA ASP A 87 8.57 17.56 7.23
C ASP A 87 8.78 16.12 7.72
N ARG A 88 9.83 15.94 8.53
CA ARG A 88 10.23 14.64 9.07
C ARG A 88 9.16 14.05 9.98
N GLU A 89 8.40 14.87 10.70
CA GLU A 89 7.38 14.36 11.62
C GLU A 89 6.20 13.78 10.84
N ILE A 90 5.78 14.43 9.76
CA ILE A 90 4.74 13.87 8.87
C ILE A 90 5.21 12.56 8.26
N LEU A 91 6.46 12.49 7.76
CA LEU A 91 7.02 11.25 7.21
C LEU A 91 7.07 10.12 8.25
N LYS A 92 7.46 10.43 9.49
CA LYS A 92 7.43 9.47 10.60
C LYS A 92 6.02 9.03 10.93
N MET A 93 5.04 9.93 10.96
CA MET A 93 3.65 9.57 11.20
C MET A 93 3.12 8.59 10.13
N VAL A 94 3.43 8.84 8.86
CA VAL A 94 3.06 7.96 7.75
C VAL A 94 3.72 6.59 7.89
N ALA A 95 5.05 6.56 8.05
CA ALA A 95 5.79 5.31 8.21
C ALA A 95 5.35 4.50 9.44
N ARG A 96 5.16 5.17 10.58
CA ARG A 96 4.71 4.55 11.84
C ARG A 96 3.35 3.89 11.68
N THR A 97 2.41 4.56 11.02
CA THR A 97 1.05 4.02 10.78
C THR A 97 1.13 2.72 10.00
N THR A 98 1.96 2.66 8.96
CA THR A 98 2.16 1.46 8.15
C THR A 98 2.87 0.36 8.93
N ILE A 99 3.96 0.65 9.65
CA ILE A 99 4.78 -0.36 10.32
C ILE A 99 4.06 -0.98 11.53
N ARG A 100 3.29 -0.19 12.28
CA ARG A 100 2.54 -0.65 13.46
C ARG A 100 1.49 -1.73 13.14
N THR A 101 1.01 -1.85 11.90
CA THR A 101 0.09 -2.94 11.54
C THR A 101 0.80 -4.27 11.30
N LYS A 102 2.14 -4.31 11.35
CA LYS A 102 2.95 -5.51 11.08
C LYS A 102 3.82 -5.92 12.28
N LEU A 103 4.16 -4.99 13.17
CA LEU A 103 5.08 -5.20 14.29
C LEU A 103 4.49 -4.67 15.60
N TYR A 104 5.03 -5.12 16.73
CA TYR A 104 4.67 -4.57 18.03
C TYR A 104 5.22 -3.15 18.20
N GLU A 105 4.58 -2.38 19.07
CA GLU A 105 4.74 -0.92 19.13
C GLU A 105 6.19 -0.45 19.32
N ALA A 106 6.93 -1.03 20.28
CA ALA A 106 8.29 -0.61 20.58
C ALA A 106 9.25 -0.81 19.39
N LEU A 107 9.17 -1.95 18.69
CA LEU A 107 9.99 -2.19 17.50
C LEU A 107 9.55 -1.35 16.31
N ALA A 108 8.24 -1.16 16.14
CA ALA A 108 7.70 -0.32 15.07
C ALA A 108 8.19 1.13 15.19
N ASP A 109 8.24 1.66 16.40
CA ASP A 109 8.69 3.02 16.66
C ASP A 109 10.18 3.18 16.38
N GLN A 110 11.02 2.23 16.79
CA GLN A 110 12.45 2.22 16.45
C GLN A 110 12.69 2.14 14.93
N LEU A 111 11.99 1.23 14.24
CA LEU A 111 12.15 1.05 12.80
C LEU A 111 11.61 2.24 12.00
N THR A 112 10.63 2.96 12.52
CA THR A 112 10.10 4.18 11.88
C THR A 112 11.21 5.20 11.65
N ASP A 113 12.01 5.48 12.70
CA ASP A 113 13.11 6.43 12.60
C ASP A 113 14.17 5.96 11.58
N ILE A 114 14.50 4.67 11.62
CA ILE A 114 15.47 4.06 10.70
C ILE A 114 15.00 4.20 9.25
N VAL A 115 13.75 3.81 8.95
CA VAL A 115 13.19 3.84 7.59
C VAL A 115 13.15 5.27 7.05
N VAL A 116 12.65 6.23 7.83
CA VAL A 116 12.59 7.64 7.39
C VAL A 116 13.99 8.17 7.11
N ASN A 117 14.96 7.88 7.98
CA ASN A 117 16.34 8.31 7.77
C ASN A 117 16.96 7.69 6.52
N SER A 118 16.76 6.39 6.28
CA SER A 118 17.27 5.70 5.08
C SER A 118 16.74 6.34 3.79
N VAL A 119 15.44 6.62 3.73
CA VAL A 119 14.79 7.24 2.55
C VAL A 119 15.30 8.66 2.34
N LEU A 120 15.49 9.44 3.41
CA LEU A 120 16.03 10.79 3.32
C LEU A 120 17.51 10.81 2.88
N CYS A 121 18.31 9.80 3.21
CA CYS A 121 19.70 9.70 2.78
C CYS A 121 19.85 9.52 1.26
N ILE A 122 18.92 8.79 0.62
CA ILE A 122 18.97 8.53 -0.83
C ILE A 122 18.15 9.53 -1.66
N ARG A 123 17.37 10.38 -0.99
CA ARG A 123 16.53 11.38 -1.64
C ARG A 123 17.40 12.43 -2.32
N LYS A 124 17.15 12.64 -3.61
CA LYS A 124 17.62 13.82 -4.36
C LYS A 124 16.42 14.66 -4.78
N PRO A 125 16.51 16.00 -4.72
CA PRO A 125 15.46 16.85 -5.26
C PRO A 125 15.17 16.50 -6.73
N GLU A 126 13.90 16.38 -7.09
CA GLU A 126 13.40 16.16 -8.46
C GLU A 126 13.66 14.79 -9.12
N GLU A 127 14.42 13.89 -8.48
CA GLU A 127 14.58 12.50 -8.95
C GLU A 127 13.61 11.54 -8.25
N ALA A 128 13.17 10.50 -8.97
CA ALA A 128 12.45 9.39 -8.36
C ALA A 128 13.35 8.65 -7.36
N ILE A 129 12.78 8.25 -6.22
CA ILE A 129 13.53 7.53 -5.19
C ILE A 129 13.84 6.13 -5.70
N ASP A 130 15.13 5.82 -5.80
CA ASP A 130 15.61 4.48 -6.14
C ASP A 130 15.83 3.66 -4.87
N LEU A 131 14.87 2.78 -4.55
CA LEU A 131 14.94 1.92 -3.38
C LEU A 131 16.08 0.88 -3.44
N PHE A 132 16.68 0.63 -4.62
CA PHE A 132 17.86 -0.23 -4.73
C PHE A 132 19.10 0.38 -4.06
N MET A 133 19.09 1.68 -3.74
CA MET A 133 20.15 2.33 -2.97
C MET A 133 20.12 2.00 -1.47
N VAL A 134 19.05 1.37 -0.97
CA VAL A 134 18.95 0.92 0.43
C VAL A 134 19.10 -0.60 0.48
N GLU A 135 20.24 -1.07 0.95
CA GLU A 135 20.50 -2.50 1.13
C GLU A 135 20.07 -2.97 2.53
N ILE A 136 19.34 -4.09 2.59
CA ILE A 136 18.89 -4.71 3.84
C ILE A 136 19.75 -5.95 4.11
N MET A 137 20.61 -5.87 5.13
CA MET A 137 21.43 -7.00 5.58
C MET A 137 20.83 -7.67 6.82
N HIS A 138 20.58 -8.97 6.73
CA HIS A 138 20.09 -9.75 7.85
C HIS A 138 21.23 -10.36 8.66
N MET A 139 21.33 -9.98 9.93
CA MET A 139 22.26 -10.59 10.89
C MET A 139 21.48 -11.45 11.89
N ARG A 140 21.89 -12.70 12.07
CA ARG A 140 21.28 -13.58 13.08
C ARG A 140 21.77 -13.17 14.47
N HIS A 141 20.92 -12.47 15.21
CA HIS A 141 21.17 -12.11 16.61
C HIS A 141 20.01 -12.55 17.51
N LYS A 142 20.18 -12.41 18.84
CA LYS A 142 19.22 -12.88 19.84
C LYS A 142 18.09 -11.86 20.07
N PHE A 143 18.31 -10.59 19.73
CA PHE A 143 17.35 -9.50 19.89
C PHE A 143 17.01 -8.88 18.53
N ASP A 144 15.76 -8.50 18.37
CA ASP A 144 15.19 -7.85 17.19
C ASP A 144 15.35 -6.32 17.21
N VAL A 145 15.56 -5.75 18.40
CA VAL A 145 15.80 -4.31 18.64
C VAL A 145 17.20 -3.83 18.26
N ASP A 146 18.08 -4.67 17.73
CA ASP A 146 19.44 -4.27 17.36
C ASP A 146 19.56 -3.74 15.91
N THR A 147 18.42 -3.61 15.21
CA THR A 147 18.40 -3.07 13.84
C THR A 147 18.86 -1.61 13.85
N ARG A 148 19.79 -1.27 12.95
CA ARG A 148 20.35 0.09 12.84
C ARG A 148 20.59 0.47 11.38
N LEU A 149 20.47 1.76 11.10
CA LEU A 149 20.93 2.35 9.85
C LEU A 149 22.46 2.47 9.87
N VAL A 150 23.10 2.07 8.78
CA VAL A 150 24.51 2.35 8.50
C VAL A 150 24.54 3.19 7.23
N SER A 151 24.74 4.50 7.40
CA SER A 151 24.77 5.51 6.33
C SER A 151 26.19 5.87 5.94
#